data_AF-I9JBI0-F1
#
_entry.id   AF-I9JBI0-F1
#
_cell.length_a   1.000
_cell.length_b   1.000
_cell.length_c   1.000
_cell.angle_alpha   90.00
_cell.angle_beta   90.00
_cell.angle_gamma   90.00
#
_symmetry.space_group_name_H-M   'P 1'
#
loop_
_entity.id
_entity.type
_entity.pdbx_description
1 polymer ?
#
loop_
_entity_poly.entity_id
_entity_poly.type
_entity_poly.pdbx_seq_one_letter_code
_entity_poly.pdbx_strand_id
1 'polypeptide(L)'
;MMYIDNEVLEKMIMTMVEGFNRLEKKLDRMNRLKDCLDGDTLLDNCDLAQLLGVTQRTIARYREKGLIRYYQTDENGKNFYRSSEIQDFLRQRGKKK
;
A
#
# COMPACT_ATOMS: atom_id res chain seq x y z
N MET A 1 -43.29 19.07 3.07
CA MET A 1 -42.07 18.57 3.73
C MET A 1 -42.20 17.06 3.79
N MET A 2 -41.28 16.29 3.20
CA MET A 2 -41.31 14.83 3.35
C MET A 2 -40.79 14.51 4.75
N TYR A 3 -41.70 14.05 5.62
CA TYR A 3 -41.33 13.50 6.93
C TYR A 3 -40.76 12.10 6.68
N ILE A 4 -39.54 11.87 7.16
CA ILE A 4 -38.97 10.53 7.18
C ILE A 4 -39.54 9.85 8.42
N ASP A 5 -40.27 8.75 8.21
CA ASP A 5 -40.81 7.96 9.32
C ASP A 5 -39.66 7.41 10.18
N ASN A 6 -39.86 7.40 11.50
CA ASN A 6 -38.85 6.95 12.45
C ASN A 6 -38.37 5.51 12.17
N GLU A 7 -39.25 4.64 11.65
CA GLU A 7 -38.89 3.27 11.28
C GLU A 7 -37.93 3.24 10.07
N VAL A 8 -38.11 4.14 9.10
CA VAL A 8 -37.23 4.28 7.94
C VAL A 8 -35.88 4.84 8.39
N LEU A 9 -35.90 5.84 9.28
CA LEU A 9 -34.69 6.41 9.86
C LEU A 9 -33.89 5.36 10.66
N GLU A 10 -34.57 4.56 11.48
CA GLU A 10 -33.94 3.48 12.26
C GLU A 10 -33.29 2.42 11.36
N LYS A 11 -33.99 1.99 10.30
CA LYS A 11 -33.42 1.06 9.31
C LYS A 11 -32.19 1.66 8.59
N MET A 12 -32.23 2.94 8.24
CA MET A 12 -31.08 3.61 7.62
C MET A 12 -29.88 3.67 8.57
N ILE A 13 -30.10 4.00 9.84
CA ILE A 13 -29.05 4.04 10.88
C ILE A 13 -28.45 2.65 11.07
N MET A 14 -29.27 1.61 11.23
CA MET A 14 -28.78 0.24 11.40
C MET A 14 -27.95 -0.22 10.20
N THR A 15 -28.40 0.09 8.98
CA THR A 15 -27.66 -0.22 7.75
C THR A 15 -26.30 0.50 7.71
N MET A 16 -26.24 1.76 8.14
CA MET A 16 -24.98 2.50 8.22
C MET A 16 -24.03 1.90 9.26
N VAL A 17 -24.53 1.56 10.46
CA VAL A 17 -23.73 0.94 11.53
C VAL A 17 -23.15 -0.39 11.08
N GLU A 18 -23.92 -1.23 10.39
CA GLU A 18 -23.41 -2.46 9.78
C GLU A 18 -22.33 -2.20 8.73
N GLY A 19 -22.51 -1.16 7.92
CA GLY A 19 -21.51 -0.70 6.96
C GLY A 19 -20.19 -0.32 7.64
N PHE A 20 -20.25 0.46 8.72
CA PHE A 20 -19.07 0.85 9.50
C PHE A 20 -18.38 -0.36 10.14
N ASN A 21 -19.13 -1.28 10.74
CA ASN A 21 -18.57 -2.52 11.30
C ASN A 21 -17.85 -3.37 10.25
N ARG A 22 -18.36 -3.42 9.01
CA ARG A 22 -17.70 -4.12 7.90
C ARG A 22 -16.41 -3.42 7.47
N LEU A 23 -16.40 -2.09 7.44
CA LEU A 23 -15.23 -1.28 7.13
C LEU A 23 -14.14 -1.44 8.20
N GLU A 24 -14.49 -1.36 9.48
CA GLU A 24 -13.58 -1.57 10.60
C GLU A 24 -12.89 -2.94 10.53
N LYS A 25 -13.66 -4.03 10.34
CA LYS A 25 -13.10 -5.39 10.16
C LYS A 25 -12.17 -5.49 8.95
N LYS A 26 -12.40 -4.70 7.89
CA LYS A 26 -11.52 -4.68 6.72
C LYS A 26 -10.23 -3.93 7.02
N LEU A 27 -10.32 -2.79 7.71
CA LEU A 27 -9.16 -2.01 8.16
C LEU A 27 -8.29 -2.81 9.14
N ASP A 28 -8.89 -3.52 10.10
CA ASP A 28 -8.16 -4.39 11.03
C ASP A 28 -7.37 -5.49 10.32
N ARG A 29 -7.96 -6.10 9.30
CA ARG A 29 -7.25 -7.09 8.46
C ARG A 29 -6.09 -6.47 7.70
N MET A 30 -6.27 -5.25 7.17
CA MET A 30 -5.21 -4.52 6.49
C MET A 30 -4.07 -4.12 7.45
N ASN A 31 -4.39 -3.70 8.67
CA ASN A 31 -3.40 -3.37 9.69
C ASN A 31 -2.59 -4.60 10.12
N ARG A 32 -3.24 -5.76 10.34
CA ARG A 32 -2.52 -7.01 10.65
C ARG A 32 -1.57 -7.44 9.53
N LEU A 33 -1.94 -7.23 8.26
CA LEU A 33 -1.05 -7.49 7.12
C LEU A 33 0.17 -6.55 7.11
N LYS A 34 0.02 -5.32 7.61
CA LYS A 34 1.11 -4.35 7.75
C LYS A 34 2.08 -4.73 8.88
N ASP A 35 1.58 -5.32 9.97
CA ASP A 35 2.42 -5.80 11.08
C ASP A 35 3.35 -6.95 10.68
N CYS A 36 2.94 -7.81 9.73
CA CYS A 36 3.79 -8.89 9.20
C CYS A 36 5.01 -8.40 8.40
N LEU A 37 5.09 -7.10 8.08
CA LEU A 37 6.17 -6.49 7.31
C LEU A 37 7.00 -5.50 8.16
N ASP A 38 7.02 -5.66 9.49
CA ASP A 38 7.60 -4.69 10.44
C ASP A 38 7.03 -3.26 10.25
N GLY A 39 5.79 -3.15 9.76
CA GLY A 39 5.17 -1.86 9.43
C GLY A 39 5.57 -1.29 8.06
N ASP A 40 6.43 -1.97 7.31
CA ASP A 40 6.93 -1.53 6.02
C ASP A 40 5.96 -1.87 4.87
N THR A 41 5.91 -1.01 3.87
CA THR A 41 5.03 -1.21 2.70
C THR A 41 5.84 -1.85 1.58
N LEU A 42 5.40 -3.02 1.11
CA LEU A 42 5.97 -3.64 -0.08
C LEU A 42 5.39 -3.00 -1.33
N LEU A 43 6.28 -2.53 -2.20
CA LEU A 43 5.98 -1.99 -3.52
C LEU A 43 6.30 -3.06 -4.54
N ASP A 44 5.48 -3.21 -5.58
CA ASP A 44 5.87 -3.98 -6.75
C ASP A 44 6.58 -3.11 -7.82
N ASN A 45 6.90 -3.70 -8.97
CA ASN A 45 7.57 -2.97 -10.06
C ASN A 45 6.76 -1.78 -10.58
N CYS A 46 5.43 -1.91 -10.65
CA CYS A 46 4.55 -0.85 -11.13
C CYS A 46 4.50 0.28 -10.10
N ASP A 47 4.30 -0.06 -8.83
CA ASP A 47 4.25 0.90 -7.73
C ASP A 47 5.55 1.69 -7.64
N LEU A 48 6.70 1.00 -7.69
CA LEU A 48 8.01 1.66 -7.60
C LEU A 48 8.30 2.55 -8.82
N ALA A 49 7.93 2.10 -10.02
CA ALA A 49 8.08 2.89 -11.24
C ALA A 49 7.28 4.19 -11.16
N GLN A 50 6.04 4.11 -10.68
CA GLN A 50 5.19 5.28 -10.47
C GLN A 50 5.76 6.21 -9.39
N LEU A 51 6.19 5.65 -8.25
CA LEU A 51 6.76 6.42 -7.14
C LEU A 51 8.00 7.22 -7.56
N LEU A 52 8.88 6.62 -8.36
CA LEU A 52 10.12 7.26 -8.81
C LEU A 52 9.94 8.11 -10.09
N GLY A 53 8.77 8.06 -10.73
CA GLY A 53 8.52 8.74 -12.00
C GLY A 53 9.38 8.19 -13.16
N VAL A 54 9.63 6.87 -13.16
CA VAL A 54 10.47 6.20 -14.17
C VAL A 54 9.76 5.00 -14.79
N THR A 55 10.33 4.44 -15.85
CA THR A 55 9.78 3.20 -16.46
C THR A 55 10.18 1.96 -15.66
N GLN A 56 9.41 0.87 -15.77
CA GLN A 56 9.79 -0.43 -15.19
C GLN A 56 11.14 -0.95 -15.72
N ARG A 57 11.52 -0.57 -16.95
CA ARG A 57 12.83 -0.89 -17.54
C ARG A 57 13.97 -0.21 -16.77
N THR A 58 13.74 1.02 -16.31
CA THR A 58 14.68 1.74 -15.44
C THR A 58 14.83 1.03 -14.10
N ILE A 59 13.74 0.54 -13.52
CA ILE A 59 13.77 -0.25 -12.26
C ILE A 59 14.59 -1.53 -12.45
N ALA A 60 14.39 -2.26 -13.56
CA ALA A 60 15.20 -3.43 -13.89
C ALA A 60 16.70 -3.11 -13.94
N ARG A 61 17.07 -2.03 -14.62
CA ARG A 61 18.45 -1.56 -14.68
C ARG A 61 19.00 -1.16 -13.30
N TYR A 62 18.18 -0.59 -12.42
CA TYR A 62 18.60 -0.27 -11.05
C TYR A 62 18.89 -1.54 -10.24
N ARG A 63 18.09 -2.60 -10.40
CA ARG A 63 18.37 -3.91 -9.80
C ARG A 63 19.66 -4.52 -10.33
N GLU A 64 19.84 -4.57 -11.66
CA GLU A 64 21.06 -5.11 -12.31
C GLU A 64 22.34 -4.41 -11.84
N LYS A 65 22.24 -3.11 -11.56
CA LYS A 65 23.37 -2.31 -11.04
C LYS A 65 23.52 -2.35 -9.51
N GLY A 66 22.66 -3.07 -8.80
CA GLY A 66 22.66 -3.13 -7.33
C GLY A 66 22.33 -1.79 -6.65
N LEU A 67 21.64 -0.88 -7.35
CA LEU A 67 21.33 0.46 -6.83
C LEU A 67 20.16 0.47 -5.84
N ILE A 68 19.26 -0.50 -5.97
CA ILE A 68 18.10 -0.68 -5.10
C ILE A 68 18.07 -2.14 -4.62
N ARG A 69 17.68 -2.34 -3.37
CA ARG A 69 17.42 -3.68 -2.83
C ARG A 69 16.07 -4.18 -3.32
N TYR A 70 15.96 -5.48 -3.52
CA TYR A 70 14.74 -6.13 -3.97
C TYR A 70 14.62 -7.51 -3.32
N TYR A 71 13.39 -7.98 -3.22
CA TYR A 71 13.04 -9.27 -2.65
C TYR A 71 12.19 -10.02 -3.65
N GLN A 72 12.37 -11.33 -3.74
CA GLN A 72 11.57 -12.19 -4.61
C GLN A 72 10.69 -13.08 -3.76
N THR A 73 9.44 -13.25 -4.19
CA THR A 73 8.57 -14.30 -3.64
C THR A 73 8.85 -15.62 -4.35
N ASP A 74 8.97 -16.69 -3.58
CA ASP A 74 9.41 -18.02 -4.04
C ASP A 74 8.52 -18.63 -5.13
N GLU A 75 7.23 -18.29 -5.18
CA GLU A 75 6.27 -18.95 -6.07
C GLU A 75 6.28 -18.43 -7.51
N ASN A 76 6.51 -17.12 -7.71
CA ASN A 76 6.32 -16.47 -9.02
C ASN A 76 7.53 -15.63 -9.47
N GLY A 77 8.60 -15.56 -8.67
CA GLY A 77 9.77 -14.72 -8.96
C GLY A 77 9.44 -13.21 -9.06
N LYS A 78 8.27 -12.79 -8.56
CA LYS A 78 7.86 -11.38 -8.58
C LYS A 78 8.78 -10.59 -7.65
N ASN A 79 9.32 -9.48 -8.17
CA ASN A 79 10.18 -8.59 -7.40
C ASN A 79 9.34 -7.59 -6.60
N PHE A 80 9.69 -7.44 -5.33
CA PHE A 80 9.13 -6.48 -4.38
C PHE A 80 10.24 -5.62 -3.77
N TYR A 81 9.84 -4.45 -3.30
CA TYR A 81 10.73 -3.45 -2.71
C TYR A 81 10.15 -2.96 -1.41
N ARG A 82 10.99 -2.79 -0.40
CA ARG A 82 10.60 -2.17 0.87
C ARG A 82 10.56 -0.66 0.71
N SER A 83 9.44 -0.03 1.07
CA SER A 83 9.25 1.42 0.97
C SER A 83 10.30 2.18 1.78
N SER A 84 10.65 1.70 2.98
CA SER A 84 11.70 2.29 3.81
C SER A 84 13.06 2.38 3.10
N GLU A 85 13.50 1.28 2.49
CA GLU A 85 14.78 1.20 1.77
C GLU A 85 14.81 2.08 0.51
N ILE A 86 13.68 2.19 -0.19
CA ILE A 86 13.54 3.12 -1.31
C ILE A 86 13.61 4.57 -0.83
N GLN A 87 13.04 4.87 0.33
CA GLN A 87 13.14 6.20 0.93
C GLN A 87 14.59 6.54 1.28
N ASP A 88 15.35 5.59 1.81
CA ASP A 88 16.78 5.75 2.08
C ASP A 88 17.59 5.95 0.81
N PHE A 89 17.30 5.18 -0.25
CA PHE A 89 17.90 5.36 -1.57
C PHE A 89 17.69 6.80 -2.10
N LEU A 90 16.48 7.33 -1.98
CA LEU A 90 16.16 8.71 -2.38
C LEU A 90 16.91 9.74 -1.55
N ARG A 91 16.99 9.55 -0.22
CA ARG A 91 17.74 10.43 0.69
C ARG A 91 19.23 10.46 0.37
N GLN A 92 19.84 9.31 0.07
CA GLN A 92 21.26 9.23 -0.30
C GLN A 92 21.54 9.94 -1.64
N ARG A 93 20.62 9.84 -2.61
CA ARG A 93 20.71 10.54 -3.90
C ARG A 93 20.55 12.05 -3.75
N GLY A 94 19.62 12.50 -2.90
CA GLY A 94 19.32 13.93 -2.68
C GLY A 94 20.38 14.69 -1.87
N LYS A 95 21.24 14.00 -1.12
CA LYS A 95 22.34 14.61 -0.34
C LYS A 95 23.58 14.98 -1.17
N LYS A 96 23.61 14.69 -2.48
CA LYS A 96 24.64 15.23 -3.37
C LYS A 96 24.27 16.65 -3.80
N LYS A 97 24.63 17.63 -2.98
CA LYS A 97 24.78 19.03 -3.38
C LYS A 97 26.13 19.52 -2.88
#